data_AF-V9H7A0-F1
#
_entry.id   AF-V9H7A0-F1
#
_cell.length_a   1.000
_cell.length_b   1.000
_cell.length_c   1.000
_cell.angle_alpha   90.00
_cell.angle_beta   90.00
_cell.angle_gamma   90.00
#
_symmetry.space_group_name_H-M   'P 1'
#
loop_
_entity.id
_entity.type
_entity.pdbx_description
1 polymer ?
#
loop_
_entity_poly.entity_id
_entity_poly.type
_entity_poly.pdbx_seq_one_letter_code
_entity_poly.pdbx_strand_id
1 'polypeptide(L)'
;MSIAEYDFVIYGSRVHAGKIDGIKKIKALFSDNEMSKLIIFATGVTPLEVEDVINTIWKSNFSNEELKIISHFYIQGGFNYEKMGILDRMIMKTLSKILSRKKDKSSDEAGFEQAIGSSYDISSREYIAPLIQFVKVQAKVVE
;
A
#
# COMPACT_ATOMS: atom_id res chain seq x y z
N MET A 1 -5.56 25.30 11.93
CA MET A 1 -6.39 24.09 12.07
C MET A 1 -5.49 22.98 12.57
N SER A 2 -5.90 22.35 13.67
CA SER A 2 -5.17 21.25 14.30
C SER A 2 -5.76 19.93 13.81
N ILE A 3 -4.95 18.87 13.76
CA ILE A 3 -5.44 17.53 13.42
C ILE A 3 -6.43 16.99 14.46
N ALA A 4 -6.37 17.53 15.68
CA ALA A 4 -7.27 17.22 16.79
C ALA A 4 -8.75 17.58 16.51
N GLU A 5 -9.01 18.52 15.59
CA GLU A 5 -10.35 19.02 15.27
C GLU A 5 -11.14 18.04 14.39
N TYR A 6 -10.50 17.00 13.86
CA TYR A 6 -11.14 16.01 12.98
C TYR A 6 -11.60 14.78 13.77
N ASP A 7 -12.74 14.23 13.36
CA ASP A 7 -13.22 12.94 13.86
C ASP A 7 -12.31 11.80 13.35
N PHE A 8 -11.95 11.87 12.06
CA PHE A 8 -11.06 10.91 11.41
C PHE A 8 -10.13 11.63 10.43
N VAL A 9 -8.93 11.07 10.24
CA VAL A 9 -8.00 11.49 9.20
C VAL A 9 -7.63 10.28 8.36
N ILE A 10 -7.93 10.35 7.07
CA ILE A 10 -7.58 9.29 6.12
C ILE A 10 -6.31 9.70 5.38
N TYR A 11 -5.24 8.93 5.57
CA TYR A 11 -3.96 9.11 4.89
C TYR A 11 -3.76 8.05 3.81
N GLY A 12 -3.70 8.50 2.56
CA GLY A 12 -3.43 7.68 1.40
C GLY A 12 -2.01 7.83 0.91
N SER A 13 -1.31 6.72 0.64
CA SER A 13 0.03 6.75 0.08
C SER A 13 0.34 5.51 -0.76
N ARG A 14 1.49 5.47 -1.43
CA ARG A 14 1.95 4.31 -2.20
C ARG A 14 2.86 3.41 -1.36
N VAL A 15 2.87 2.12 -1.69
CA VAL A 15 3.91 1.18 -1.27
C VAL A 15 5.07 1.28 -2.25
N HIS A 16 6.23 1.68 -1.76
CA HIS A 16 7.47 1.78 -2.50
C HIS A 16 8.54 0.94 -1.80
N ALA A 17 9.04 -0.10 -2.49
CA ALA A 17 10.01 -1.06 -1.93
C ALA A 17 9.60 -1.62 -0.55
N GLY A 18 8.31 -1.97 -0.41
CA GLY A 18 7.74 -2.49 0.84
C GLY A 18 7.49 -1.44 1.94
N LYS A 19 7.79 -0.15 1.68
CA LYS A 19 7.55 0.96 2.61
C LYS A 19 6.40 1.83 2.16
N ILE A 20 5.63 2.34 3.12
CA ILE A 20 4.57 3.32 2.85
C ILE A 20 5.20 4.71 2.91
N ASP A 21 5.15 5.44 1.81
CA ASP A 21 5.73 6.78 1.75
C ASP A 21 5.07 7.68 2.79
N GLY A 22 5.88 8.45 3.53
CA GLY A 22 5.39 9.42 4.52
C GLY A 22 4.86 8.85 5.84
N ILE A 23 4.87 7.52 6.03
CA ILE A 23 4.27 6.86 7.21
C ILE A 23 4.76 7.39 8.56
N LYS A 24 6.06 7.66 8.69
CA LYS A 24 6.64 8.21 9.92
C LYS A 24 6.14 9.63 10.21
N LYS A 25 5.97 10.44 9.16
CA LYS A 25 5.54 11.83 9.28
C LYS A 25 4.09 11.92 9.73
N ILE A 26 3.20 11.13 9.12
CA ILE A 26 1.79 11.13 9.51
C ILE A 26 1.60 10.63 10.94
N LYS A 27 2.31 9.55 11.34
CA LYS A 27 2.27 9.05 12.73
C LYS A 27 2.74 10.09 13.74
N ALA A 28 3.78 10.87 13.41
CA ALA A 28 4.28 11.93 14.28
C ALA A 28 3.25 13.06 14.53
N LEU A 29 2.33 13.30 13.59
CA LEU A 29 1.23 14.25 13.82
C LEU A 29 0.22 13.75 14.87
N PHE A 30 0.21 12.44 15.15
CA PHE A 30 -0.65 11.80 16.14
C PHE A 30 0.08 11.46 17.45
N SER A 31 1.33 11.91 17.65
CA SER A 31 2.05 11.61 18.90
C SER A 31 1.35 12.15 20.16
N ASP A 32 0.67 13.31 20.04
CA ASP A 32 -0.11 13.93 21.11
C ASP A 32 -1.63 13.83 20.88
N ASN A 33 -2.07 13.01 19.93
CA ASN A 33 -3.48 12.86 19.56
C ASN A 33 -3.90 11.39 19.57
N GLU A 34 -5.21 11.15 19.51
CA GLU A 34 -5.74 9.80 19.50
C GLU A 34 -5.40 9.07 18.18
N MET A 35 -4.45 8.13 18.24
CA MET A 35 -3.97 7.38 17.08
C MET A 35 -5.07 6.54 16.39
N SER A 36 -6.15 6.19 17.10
CA SER A 36 -7.31 5.46 16.55
C SER A 36 -8.06 6.24 15.46
N LYS A 37 -7.96 7.57 15.46
CA LYS A 37 -8.56 8.46 14.46
C LYS A 37 -7.82 8.44 13.13
N LEU A 38 -6.58 7.94 13.11
CA LEU A 38 -5.79 7.79 11.90
C LEU A 38 -6.20 6.52 11.16
N ILE A 39 -6.64 6.69 9.92
CA ILE A 39 -6.93 5.61 8.99
C ILE A 39 -5.91 5.68 7.85
N ILE A 40 -5.31 4.55 7.50
CA ILE A 40 -4.28 4.51 6.46
C ILE A 40 -4.74 3.63 5.31
N PHE A 41 -4.60 4.10 4.08
CA PHE A 41 -4.63 3.21 2.93
C PHE A 41 -3.35 3.30 2.13
N ALA A 42 -2.91 2.16 1.62
CA ALA A 42 -1.71 2.06 0.82
C ALA A 42 -2.02 1.42 -0.53
N THR A 43 -1.63 2.09 -1.61
CA THR A 43 -1.75 1.53 -2.96
C THR A 43 -0.47 0.80 -3.35
N GLY A 44 -0.59 -0.40 -3.92
CA GLY A 44 0.59 -1.13 -4.39
C GLY A 44 0.27 -2.13 -5.49
N VAL A 45 1.31 -2.81 -5.95
CA VAL A 45 1.27 -3.72 -7.11
C VAL A 45 1.07 -5.19 -6.72
N THR A 46 1.11 -5.49 -5.43
CA THR A 46 0.93 -6.85 -4.92
C THR A 46 -0.52 -7.28 -5.15
N PRO A 47 -0.77 -8.44 -5.78
CA PRO A 47 -2.11 -8.97 -5.92
C PRO A 47 -2.76 -9.22 -4.55
N LEU A 48 -4.07 -8.95 -4.43
CA LEU A 48 -4.80 -9.11 -3.17
C LEU A 48 -4.81 -10.56 -2.67
N GLU A 49 -4.64 -11.54 -3.56
CA GLU A 49 -4.58 -12.97 -3.24
C GLU A 49 -3.30 -13.35 -2.48
N VAL A 50 -2.27 -12.50 -2.50
CA VAL A 50 -0.98 -12.76 -1.85
C VAL A 50 -0.94 -12.10 -0.47
N GLU A 51 -1.85 -12.50 0.41
CA GLU A 51 -2.07 -11.90 1.72
C GLU A 51 -0.81 -11.86 2.60
N ASP A 52 0.04 -12.89 2.54
CA ASP A 52 1.28 -12.95 3.34
C ASP A 52 2.27 -11.84 2.98
N VAL A 53 2.35 -11.47 1.70
CA VAL A 53 3.20 -10.35 1.25
C VAL A 53 2.61 -9.03 1.72
N ILE A 54 1.29 -8.86 1.63
CA ILE A 54 0.59 -7.67 2.12
C ILE A 54 0.78 -7.53 3.64
N ASN A 55 0.63 -8.61 4.39
CA ASN A 55 0.86 -8.67 5.83
C ASN A 55 2.31 -8.32 6.20
N THR A 56 3.27 -8.76 5.39
CA THR A 56 4.69 -8.39 5.57
C THR A 56 4.91 -6.89 5.35
N ILE A 57 4.25 -6.28 4.35
CA ILE A 57 4.29 -4.83 4.13
C ILE A 57 3.81 -4.11 5.39
N TRP A 58 2.64 -4.47 5.93
CA TRP A 58 2.10 -3.87 7.15
C TRP A 58 3.06 -4.04 8.35
N LYS A 59 3.51 -5.25 8.63
CA LYS A 59 4.47 -5.52 9.74
C LYS A 59 5.80 -4.78 9.59
N SER A 60 6.21 -4.43 8.37
CA SER A 60 7.44 -3.68 8.15
C SER A 60 7.29 -2.16 8.34
N ASN A 61 6.06 -1.64 8.38
CA ASN A 61 5.76 -0.21 8.51
C ASN A 61 5.14 0.17 9.86
N PHE A 62 4.71 -0.82 10.65
CA PHE A 62 4.00 -0.64 11.92
C PHE A 62 4.52 -1.56 13.01
N SER A 63 4.43 -1.12 14.26
CA SER A 63 4.56 -1.98 15.43
C SER A 63 3.31 -2.86 15.59
N ASN A 64 3.42 -3.93 16.38
CA ASN A 64 2.28 -4.79 16.70
C ASN A 64 1.16 -4.05 17.46
N GLU A 65 1.50 -2.97 18.19
CA GLU A 65 0.51 -2.14 18.89
C GLU A 65 -0.20 -1.21 17.91
N GLU A 66 0.55 -0.58 17.02
CA GLU A 66 -0.01 0.31 15.99
C GLU A 66 -0.95 -0.46 15.05
N LEU A 67 -0.62 -1.70 14.66
CA LEU A 67 -1.50 -2.55 13.83
C LEU A 67 -2.85 -2.88 14.50
N LYS A 68 -2.94 -2.80 15.84
CA LYS A 68 -4.20 -3.01 16.57
C LYS A 68 -5.05 -1.76 16.66
N ILE A 69 -4.43 -0.58 16.54
CA ILE A 69 -5.07 0.72 16.81
C ILE A 69 -5.39 1.45 15.50
N ILE A 70 -4.47 1.42 14.54
CA ILE A 70 -4.59 2.13 13.26
C ILE A 70 -5.33 1.24 12.28
N SER A 71 -6.49 1.71 11.82
CA SER A 71 -7.22 1.01 10.76
C SER A 71 -6.49 1.17 9.43
N HIS A 72 -6.23 0.06 8.74
CA HIS A 72 -5.41 0.05 7.54
C HIS A 72 -6.01 -0.76 6.38
N PHE A 73 -5.84 -0.27 5.15
CA PHE A 73 -6.43 -0.85 3.95
C PHE A 73 -5.42 -0.93 2.81
N TYR A 74 -5.26 -2.11 2.21
CA TYR A 74 -4.46 -2.25 1.00
C TYR A 74 -5.36 -2.10 -0.22
N ILE A 75 -4.96 -1.25 -1.16
CA ILE A 75 -5.71 -1.01 -2.40
C ILE A 75 -4.82 -1.40 -3.57
N GLN A 76 -5.14 -2.51 -4.23
CA GLN A 76 -4.37 -2.95 -5.39
C GLN A 76 -4.47 -1.93 -6.53
N GLY A 77 -3.34 -1.68 -7.18
CA GLY A 77 -3.24 -0.79 -8.31
C GLY A 77 -2.34 -1.36 -9.40
N GLY A 78 -1.85 -0.46 -10.25
CA GLY A 78 -1.00 -0.80 -11.39
C GLY A 78 0.49 -0.62 -11.16
N PHE A 79 1.28 -1.22 -12.04
CA PHE A 79 2.72 -0.98 -12.17
C PHE A 79 2.96 0.02 -13.31
N ASN A 80 3.71 1.11 -13.08
CA ASN A 80 3.87 2.16 -14.09
C ASN A 80 5.32 2.64 -14.19
N TYR A 81 6.02 2.22 -15.24
CA TYR A 81 7.38 2.65 -15.53
C TYR A 81 7.45 4.14 -15.86
N GLU A 82 6.48 4.70 -16.58
CA GLU A 82 6.48 6.08 -17.10
C GLU A 82 6.52 7.12 -15.97
N LYS A 83 5.87 6.82 -14.86
CA LYS A 83 5.84 7.64 -13.63
C LYS A 83 6.91 7.26 -12.62
N MET A 84 7.65 6.19 -12.87
CA MET A 84 8.75 5.74 -12.00
C MET A 84 9.99 6.63 -12.18
N GLY A 85 10.70 6.90 -11.08
CA GLY A 85 11.97 7.62 -11.10
C GLY A 85 13.04 6.90 -11.92
N ILE A 86 14.03 7.62 -12.44
CA ILE A 86 15.04 7.10 -13.38
C ILE A 86 15.82 5.91 -12.77
N LEU A 87 16.24 6.04 -11.51
CA LEU A 87 17.01 5.01 -10.81
C LEU A 87 16.17 3.74 -10.58
N ASP A 88 14.97 3.89 -10.01
CA ASP A 88 14.05 2.78 -9.79
C ASP A 88 13.71 2.06 -11.11
N ARG A 89 13.44 2.83 -12.17
CA ARG A 89 13.16 2.29 -13.50
C ARG A 89 14.32 1.45 -14.02
N MET A 90 15.56 1.91 -13.85
CA MET A 90 16.76 1.18 -14.26
C MET A 90 16.91 -0.13 -13.46
N ILE A 91 16.70 -0.09 -12.14
CA ILE A 91 16.74 -1.26 -11.27
C ILE A 91 15.70 -2.29 -11.71
N MET A 92 14.45 -1.87 -11.87
CA MET A 92 13.34 -2.74 -12.26
C MET A 92 13.53 -3.34 -13.67
N LYS A 93 14.02 -2.57 -14.65
CA LYS A 93 14.37 -3.10 -15.98
C LYS A 93 15.51 -4.12 -15.94
N THR A 94 16.51 -3.88 -15.09
CA THR A 94 17.62 -4.82 -14.90
C THR A 94 17.11 -6.12 -14.29
N LEU A 95 16.26 -6.04 -13.26
CA LEU A 95 15.63 -7.18 -12.62
C LEU A 95 14.76 -7.98 -13.59
N SER A 96 13.91 -7.31 -14.38
CA SER A 96 13.11 -7.92 -15.44
C SER A 96 13.99 -8.71 -16.42
N LYS A 97 15.11 -8.13 -16.86
CA LYS A 97 16.06 -8.79 -17.77
C LYS A 97 16.80 -9.97 -17.15
N ILE A 98 17.10 -9.91 -15.85
CA ILE A 98 17.72 -11.03 -15.12
C ILE A 98 16.72 -12.19 -15.04
N LEU A 99 15.48 -11.90 -14.62
CA LEU A 99 14.42 -12.90 -14.55
C LEU A 99 14.17 -13.51 -15.92
N SER A 100 14.06 -12.72 -16.98
CA SER A 100 13.80 -13.23 -18.33
C SER A 100 14.84 -14.19 -18.88
N ARG A 101 16.07 -14.14 -18.34
CA ARG A 101 17.18 -15.03 -18.72
C ARG A 101 17.31 -16.27 -17.84
N LYS A 102 16.64 -16.28 -16.67
CA LYS A 102 16.66 -17.43 -15.76
C LYS A 102 15.83 -18.57 -16.36
N LYS A 103 16.44 -19.77 -16.44
CA LYS A 103 15.76 -20.96 -16.99
C LYS A 103 14.86 -21.65 -15.96
N ASP A 104 15.35 -21.78 -14.73
CA ASP A 104 14.63 -22.43 -13.64
C ASP A 104 14.02 -21.38 -12.72
N LYS A 105 12.80 -20.95 -13.05
CA LYS A 105 12.02 -19.98 -12.25
C LYS A 105 11.07 -20.70 -11.32
N SER A 106 10.96 -20.22 -10.08
CA SER A 106 9.81 -20.56 -9.24
C SER A 106 8.53 -19.92 -9.79
N SER A 107 7.36 -20.37 -9.31
CA SER A 107 6.08 -19.74 -9.66
C SER A 107 6.06 -18.25 -9.31
N ASP A 108 6.63 -17.88 -8.16
CA ASP A 108 6.71 -16.49 -7.70
C ASP A 108 7.61 -15.64 -8.61
N GLU A 109 8.74 -16.21 -9.06
CA GLU A 109 9.65 -15.52 -9.99
C GLU A 109 9.01 -15.31 -11.36
N ALA A 110 8.26 -16.29 -11.86
CA ALA A 110 7.52 -16.17 -13.12
C ALA A 110 6.39 -15.13 -13.03
N GLY A 111 5.61 -15.16 -11.95
CA GLY A 111 4.56 -14.16 -11.71
C GLY A 111 5.13 -12.76 -11.55
N PHE A 112 6.24 -12.61 -10.83
CA PHE A 112 6.90 -11.33 -10.64
C PHE A 112 7.51 -10.80 -11.95
N GLU A 113 8.15 -11.65 -12.76
CA GLU A 113 8.64 -11.27 -14.10
C GLU A 113 7.50 -10.70 -14.95
N GLN A 114 6.36 -11.38 -14.98
CA GLN A 114 5.18 -10.92 -15.72
C GLN A 114 4.69 -9.57 -15.19
N ALA A 115 4.61 -9.41 -13.87
CA ALA A 115 4.17 -8.19 -13.20
C ALA A 115 5.12 -6.98 -13.40
N ILE A 116 6.37 -7.20 -13.80
CA ILE A 116 7.33 -6.10 -14.04
C ILE A 116 7.72 -5.97 -15.51
N GLY A 117 7.15 -6.78 -16.40
CA GLY A 117 7.49 -6.80 -17.83
C GLY A 117 7.06 -5.54 -18.57
N SER A 118 5.95 -4.93 -18.17
CA SER A 118 5.42 -3.71 -18.78
C SER A 118 4.57 -2.93 -17.80
N SER A 119 4.26 -1.67 -18.13
CA SER A 119 3.31 -0.88 -17.36
C SER A 119 1.89 -1.38 -17.58
N TYR A 120 1.09 -1.41 -16.52
CA TYR A 120 -0.33 -1.71 -16.54
C TYR A 120 -1.06 -0.97 -15.43
N ASP A 121 -2.38 -0.85 -15.57
CA ASP A 121 -3.28 -0.36 -14.54
C ASP A 121 -4.41 -1.35 -14.37
N ILE A 122 -4.52 -1.91 -13.17
CA ILE A 122 -5.59 -2.82 -12.74
C ILE A 122 -6.32 -2.25 -11.53
N SER A 123 -6.20 -0.94 -11.29
CA SER A 123 -6.95 -0.29 -10.22
C SER A 123 -8.45 -0.41 -10.48
N SER A 124 -9.18 -0.66 -9.39
CA SER A 124 -10.64 -0.83 -9.42
C SER A 124 -11.27 -0.11 -8.25
N ARG A 125 -12.45 0.47 -8.47
CA ARG A 125 -13.25 1.12 -7.41
C ARG A 125 -13.72 0.13 -6.35
N GLU A 126 -13.75 -1.16 -6.66
CA GLU A 126 -14.13 -2.18 -5.68
C GLU A 126 -13.11 -2.28 -4.54
N TYR A 127 -11.82 -2.02 -4.80
CA TYR A 127 -10.75 -2.17 -3.82
C TYR A 127 -10.79 -1.11 -2.71
N ILE A 128 -11.44 0.03 -2.94
CA ILE A 128 -11.65 1.05 -1.90
C ILE A 128 -12.93 0.81 -1.09
N ALA A 129 -13.81 -0.10 -1.52
CA ALA A 129 -15.10 -0.35 -0.87
C ALA A 129 -14.98 -0.70 0.64
N PRO A 130 -14.01 -1.53 1.08
CA PRO A 130 -13.84 -1.82 2.52
C PRO A 130 -13.54 -0.57 3.35
N LEU A 131 -12.71 0.34 2.84
CA LEU A 131 -12.40 1.61 3.51
C LEU A 131 -13.66 2.49 3.62
N ILE A 132 -14.42 2.63 2.52
CA ILE A 132 -15.65 3.43 2.50
C ILE A 132 -16.65 2.87 3.51
N GLN A 133 -16.84 1.56 3.52
CA GLN A 133 -17.76 0.90 4.45
C GLN A 133 -17.34 1.12 5.90
N PHE A 134 -16.05 1.00 6.19
CA PHE A 134 -15.50 1.27 7.51
C PHE A 134 -15.82 2.69 7.98
N VAL A 135 -15.56 3.70 7.14
CA VAL A 135 -15.80 5.11 7.49
C VAL A 135 -17.29 5.39 7.70
N LYS A 136 -18.18 4.86 6.85
CA LYS A 136 -19.64 5.02 7.01
C LYS A 136 -20.13 4.49 8.36
N VAL A 137 -19.66 3.29 8.75
CA VAL A 137 -20.01 2.66 10.04
C VAL A 137 -19.50 3.50 11.21
N GLN A 138 -18.25 3.97 11.17
CA GLN A 138 -17.64 4.75 12.25
C GLN A 138 -18.28 6.13 12.40
N ALA A 139 -18.62 6.79 11.29
CA ALA A 139 -19.26 8.10 11.29
C ALA A 139 -20.74 8.06 11.69
N LYS A 140 -21.30 6.88 11.99
CA LYS A 140 -22.75 6.65 12.21
C LYS A 140 -23.61 7.22 11.08
N VAL A 141 -23.06 7.28 9.86
CA VAL A 141 -23.80 7.66 8.66
C VAL A 141 -24.56 6.42 8.23
N VAL A 142 -25.74 6.24 8.82
CA VAL A 142 -26.76 5.32 8.33
C VAL A 142 -27.34 5.94 7.07
N GLU A 143 -27.25 5.23 5.95
CA GLU A 143 -27.93 5.60 4.69
C GLU A 143 -29.44 5.82 4.89
#